data_AF-A0A967LS60-F1
#
_entry.id   AF-A0A967LS60-F1
#
_cell.length_a   1.000
_cell.length_b   1.000
_cell.length_c   1.000
_cell.angle_alpha   90.00
_cell.angle_beta   90.00
_cell.angle_gamma   90.00
#
_symmetry.space_group_name_H-M   'P 1'
#
loop_
_entity.id
_entity.type
_entity.pdbx_description
1 polymer ?
#
loop_
_entity_poly.entity_id
_entity_poly.type
_entity_poly.pdbx_seq_one_letter_code
_entity_poly.pdbx_strand_id
1 'polypeptide(L)' 'DFEVDRKQVELDEPIKALGVYNVAIKLHAEVRPEVKVWVIKED' A
#
# COMPACT_ATOMS: atom_id res chain seq x y z
N ASP A 1 -3.30 16.50 -9.06
CA ASP A 1 -3.08 15.12 -8.60
C ASP A 1 -2.78 15.08 -7.12
N PHE A 2 -3.03 13.93 -6.48
CA PHE A 2 -2.70 13.67 -5.09
C PHE A 2 -1.52 12.70 -5.07
N GLU A 3 -0.38 13.13 -4.53
CA GLU A 3 0.84 12.32 -4.46
C GLU A 3 0.93 11.64 -3.09
N VAL A 4 1.14 10.33 -3.08
CA VAL A 4 1.37 9.53 -1.86
C VAL A 4 2.86 9.28 -1.75
N ASP A 5 3.50 9.80 -0.68
CA ASP A 5 4.90 9.51 -0.41
C ASP A 5 5.04 8.07 0.15
N ARG A 6 6.13 7.39 -0.20
CA ARG A 6 6.43 6.04 0.32
C ARG A 6 6.41 5.97 1.84
N LYS A 7 6.77 7.04 2.55
CA LYS A 7 6.74 7.11 4.02
C LYS A 7 5.35 7.04 4.61
N GLN A 8 4.32 7.36 3.81
CA GLN A 8 2.92 7.27 4.21
C GLN A 8 2.35 5.86 4.02
N VAL A 9 3.03 5.01 3.26
CA VAL A 9 2.59 3.63 3.03
C VAL A 9 3.01 2.77 4.22
N GLU A 10 2.03 2.31 5.00
CA GLU A 10 2.25 1.41 6.14
C GLU A 10 2.19 -0.04 5.63
N LEU A 11 3.36 -0.66 5.49
CA LEU A 11 3.54 -2.07 5.15
C LEU A 11 4.12 -2.78 6.38
N ASP A 12 3.29 -3.57 7.07
CA ASP A 12 3.74 -4.35 8.22
C ASP A 12 4.82 -5.37 7.80
N GLU A 13 4.65 -5.96 6.61
CA GLU A 13 5.59 -6.91 6.04
C GLU A 13 5.87 -6.60 4.55
N PRO A 14 7.11 -6.85 4.07
CA PRO A 14 7.43 -6.72 2.67
C PRO A 14 6.66 -7.76 1.83
N ILE A 15 6.06 -7.32 0.72
CA ILE A 15 5.34 -8.20 -0.19
C ILE A 15 6.34 -9.05 -0.99
N LYS A 16 6.32 -10.38 -0.78
CA LYS A 16 7.25 -11.34 -1.40
C LYS A 16 6.59 -12.35 -2.33
N ALA A 17 5.26 -12.36 -2.40
CA ALA A 17 4.49 -13.32 -3.18
C ALA A 17 3.50 -12.62 -4.12
N LEU A 18 3.09 -13.36 -5.15
CA LEU A 18 2.01 -12.93 -6.04
C LEU A 18 0.68 -12.99 -5.29
N GLY A 19 -0.18 -12.00 -5.50
CA GLY A 19 -1.47 -11.95 -4.83
C GLY A 19 -2.04 -10.56 -4.67
N VAL A 20 -3.03 -10.47 -3.78
CA VAL A 20 -3.78 -9.26 -3.47
C VAL A 20 -3.51 -8.87 -2.02
N TYR A 21 -3.08 -7.64 -1.79
CA TYR A 21 -2.71 -7.13 -0.47
C TYR A 21 -3.49 -5.87 -0.15
N ASN A 22 -4.02 -5.76 1.06
CA ASN A 22 -4.57 -4.51 1.56
C ASN A 22 -3.45 -3.78 2.31
N VAL A 23 -3.15 -2.56 1.87
CA VAL A 23 -2.08 -1.72 2.41
C VAL A 23 -2.69 -0.44 2.96
N ALA A 24 -2.40 -0.10 4.21
CA ALA A 24 -2.88 1.13 4.82
C ALA A 24 -2.01 2.31 4.39
N ILE A 25 -2.63 3.43 4.04
CA ILE A 25 -1.92 4.67 3.72
C ILE A 25 -2.25 5.70 4.81
N LYS A 26 -1.22 6.14 5.53
CA LYS A 26 -1.30 7.20 6.53
C LYS A 26 -1.29 8.58 5.88
N LEU A 27 -2.47 9.04 5.48
CA LEU A 27 -2.65 10.38 4.91
C LEU A 27 -2.60 11.48 5.96
N HIS A 28 -3.24 11.24 7.10
CA HIS A 28 -3.28 12.17 8.24
C HIS A 28 -3.36 11.37 9.56
N ALA A 29 -3.21 12.04 10.71
CA ALA A 29 -3.18 11.40 12.02
C ALA A 29 -4.39 10.47 12.29
N GLU A 30 -5.56 10.83 11.76
CA GLU A 30 -6.82 10.10 11.95
C GLU A 30 -7.32 9.43 10.65
N VAL A 31 -6.62 9.62 9.53
CA VAL A 31 -7.07 9.16 8.21
C VAL A 31 -6.09 8.12 7.68
N ARG A 32 -6.52 6.86 7.76
CA ARG A 32 -5.78 5.68 7.28
C ARG A 32 -6.64 4.85 6.32
N PRO A 33 -6.85 5.29 5.07
CA PRO A 33 -7.49 4.46 4.06
C PRO A 33 -6.68 3.20 3.78
N GLU A 34 -7.37 2.09 3.54
CA GLU A 34 -6.79 0.87 3.01
C GLU A 34 -6.94 0.84 1.48
N VAL A 35 -5.85 0.55 0.78
CA VAL A 35 -5.84 0.36 -0.67
C VAL A 35 -5.49 -1.08 -1.01
N LYS A 36 -6.10 -1.59 -2.08
CA LYS A 36 -5.83 -2.94 -2.57
C LYS A 36 -4.72 -2.90 -3.62
N VAL A 37 -3.60 -3.56 -3.34
CA VAL A 37 -2.44 -3.70 -4.21
C VAL A 37 -2.43 -5.08 -4.83
N TRP A 38 -2.29 -5.15 -6.15
CA TRP A 38 -2.16 -6.40 -6.88
C TRP A 38 -0.71 -6.61 -7.31
N VAL A 39 -0.12 -7.72 -6.88
CA VAL A 39 1.21 -8.15 -7.30
C VAL A 39 1.05 -9.28 -8.30
N ILE A 40 1.32 -8.95 -9.56
CA ILE A 40 1.29 -9.87 -10.69
C ILE A 40 2.72 -10.11 -11.20
N LYS A 41 2.92 -11.24 -11.87
CA LYS A 41 4.21 -11.54 -12.50
C LYS A 41 4.39 -10.61 -13.72
N GLU A 42 5.56 -10.02 -13.86
CA GLU A 42 5.95 -9.31 -15.08
C GLU A 42 6.18 -10.32 -16.22
N ASP A 43 5.64 -10.04 -17.41
CA ASP A 43 5.74 -10.88 -18.61
C ASP A 43 7.10 -10.79 -19.30
#